data_AF-F1ACA6-F1
#
_entry.id   AF-F1ACA6-F1
#
_cell.length_a   1.000
_cell.length_b   1.000
_cell.length_c   1.000
_cell.angle_alpha   90.00
_cell.angle_beta   90.00
_cell.angle_gamma   90.00
#
_symmetry.space_group_name_H-M   'P 1'
#
loop_
_entity.id
_entity.type
_entity.pdbx_description
1 polymer ?
#
loop_
_entity_poly.entity_id
_entity_poly.type
_entity_poly.pdbx_seq_one_letter_code
_entity_poly.pdbx_strand_id
1 'polypeptide(L)'
;SVFTVCVNYLQKKLSLSNCLAVFRLGLVLSVPRLAIAARDFIADRFETVAAEEEFLQLAPHELLALIGGDTLNVEKEEVVFESVMKWVRSDKAKRAKSLGEAFDCIRFRLLPEKYFREKVENDDVIKADPELLKKLQVIKDAFGGKLPEKKPKEKKEGEVNGTEED
;
A
#
# COMPACT_ATOMS: atom_id res chain seq x y z
N SER A 1 -13.96 32.15 2.83
CA SER A 1 -15.07 31.52 2.07
C SER A 1 -15.77 30.50 2.96
N VAL A 2 -17.08 30.27 2.75
CA VAL A 2 -17.84 29.18 3.41
C VAL A 2 -17.12 27.85 3.25
N PHE A 3 -16.53 27.60 2.08
CA PHE A 3 -15.71 26.41 1.80
C PHE A 3 -14.57 26.21 2.81
N THR A 4 -13.78 27.25 3.07
CA THR A 4 -12.68 27.21 4.05
C THR A 4 -13.17 26.93 5.46
N VAL A 5 -14.33 27.48 5.83
CA VAL A 5 -14.94 27.25 7.15
C VAL A 5 -15.40 25.79 7.28
N CYS A 6 -16.01 25.22 6.24
CA CYS A 6 -16.41 23.82 6.21
C CYS A 6 -15.21 22.88 6.33
N VAL A 7 -14.12 23.14 5.58
CA VAL A 7 -12.88 22.34 5.68
C VAL A 7 -12.31 22.37 7.09
N ASN A 8 -12.21 23.56 7.70
CA ASN A 8 -11.73 23.70 9.07
C ASN A 8 -12.66 23.01 10.10
N TYR A 9 -13.97 23.06 9.89
CA TYR A 9 -14.94 22.38 10.73
C TYR A 9 -14.77 20.87 10.66
N LEU A 10 -14.66 20.30 9.46
CA LEU A 10 -14.45 18.88 9.26
C LEU A 10 -13.15 18.39 9.88
N GLN A 11 -12.05 19.14 9.72
CA GLN A 11 -10.78 18.82 10.38
C GLN A 11 -10.91 18.76 11.90
N LYS A 12 -11.63 19.71 12.51
CA LYS A 12 -11.86 19.76 13.97
C LYS A 12 -12.84 18.70 14.47
N LYS A 13 -13.64 18.12 13.60
CA LYS A 13 -14.68 17.12 13.92
C LYS A 13 -14.35 15.72 13.39
N LEU A 14 -13.09 15.46 13.07
CA LEU A 14 -12.62 14.12 12.74
C LEU A 14 -12.88 13.16 13.91
N SER A 15 -13.39 11.99 13.58
CA SER A 15 -13.75 10.92 14.50
C SER A 15 -13.67 9.58 13.78
N LEU A 16 -13.65 8.48 14.52
CA LEU A 16 -13.57 7.13 13.94
C LEU A 16 -14.70 6.85 12.94
N SER A 17 -15.93 7.32 13.20
CA SER A 17 -17.09 7.08 12.34
C SER A 17 -17.15 7.92 11.06
N ASN A 18 -16.32 8.98 10.95
CA ASN A 18 -16.35 9.86 9.78
C ASN A 18 -15.00 10.01 9.09
N CYS A 19 -13.91 9.47 9.65
CA CYS A 19 -12.57 9.70 9.15
C CYS A 19 -12.39 9.23 7.70
N LEU A 20 -12.93 8.05 7.35
CA LEU A 20 -12.90 7.51 5.98
C LEU A 20 -13.72 8.40 5.03
N ALA A 21 -14.94 8.78 5.39
CA ALA A 21 -15.75 9.68 4.58
C ALA A 21 -15.09 11.05 4.36
N VAL A 22 -14.48 11.64 5.40
CA VAL A 22 -13.77 12.92 5.31
C VAL A 22 -12.50 12.79 4.47
N PHE A 23 -11.79 11.65 4.56
CA PHE A 23 -10.65 11.34 3.71
C PHE A 23 -11.05 11.30 2.23
N ARG A 24 -12.09 10.52 1.89
CA ARG A 24 -12.65 10.47 0.53
C ARG A 24 -13.08 11.84 0.03
N LEU A 25 -13.73 12.63 0.89
CA LEU A 25 -14.14 13.98 0.54
C LEU A 25 -12.95 14.90 0.24
N GLY A 26 -11.85 14.77 1.00
CA GLY A 26 -10.61 15.47 0.74
C GLY A 26 -10.01 15.14 -0.62
N LEU A 27 -10.08 13.87 -1.04
CA LEU A 27 -9.64 13.42 -2.37
C LEU A 27 -10.55 13.97 -3.48
N VAL A 28 -11.87 13.80 -3.35
CA VAL A 28 -12.86 14.21 -4.36
C VAL A 28 -12.87 15.72 -4.57
N LEU A 29 -12.78 16.51 -3.50
CA LEU A 29 -12.77 17.98 -3.59
C LEU A 29 -11.39 18.55 -3.93
N SER A 30 -10.36 17.71 -4.12
CA SER A 30 -8.97 18.15 -4.31
C SER A 30 -8.50 19.11 -3.21
N VAL A 31 -8.75 18.75 -1.94
CA VAL A 31 -8.30 19.49 -0.76
C VAL A 31 -7.26 18.67 0.00
N PRO A 32 -5.97 18.72 -0.39
CA PRO A 32 -4.93 17.86 0.19
C PRO A 32 -4.82 18.00 1.70
N ARG A 33 -4.97 19.21 2.25
CA ARG A 33 -4.90 19.45 3.69
C ARG A 33 -5.99 18.70 4.47
N LEU A 34 -7.18 18.50 3.89
CA LEU A 34 -8.25 17.75 4.53
C LEU A 34 -7.97 16.25 4.45
N ALA A 35 -7.56 15.77 3.28
CA ALA A 35 -7.20 14.37 3.06
C ALA A 35 -6.03 13.95 3.95
N ILE A 36 -4.98 14.78 4.06
CA ILE A 36 -3.82 14.51 4.92
C ILE A 36 -4.25 14.45 6.39
N ALA A 37 -5.01 15.45 6.88
CA ALA A 37 -5.46 15.44 8.27
C ALA A 37 -6.33 14.20 8.61
N ALA A 38 -7.21 13.81 7.70
CA ALA A 38 -8.03 12.60 7.88
C ALA A 38 -7.18 11.32 7.81
N ARG A 39 -6.23 11.25 6.88
CA ARG A 39 -5.29 10.14 6.75
C ARG A 39 -4.44 9.98 7.99
N ASP A 40 -3.88 11.06 8.53
CA ASP A 40 -3.03 11.02 9.72
C ASP A 40 -3.86 10.53 10.93
N PHE A 41 -5.12 10.99 11.04
CA PHE A 41 -6.06 10.46 12.05
C PHE A 41 -6.36 8.96 11.88
N ILE A 42 -6.53 8.50 10.64
CA ILE A 42 -6.72 7.07 10.33
C ILE A 42 -5.44 6.29 10.66
N ALA A 43 -4.28 6.83 10.31
CA ALA A 43 -2.99 6.19 10.53
C ALA A 43 -2.70 5.96 12.02
N ASP A 44 -3.07 6.91 12.88
CA ASP A 44 -2.96 6.80 14.33
C ASP A 44 -3.86 5.71 14.93
N ARG A 45 -4.94 5.34 14.24
CA ARG A 45 -5.98 4.40 14.71
C ARG A 45 -6.28 3.32 13.70
N PHE A 46 -5.27 2.94 12.92
CA PHE A 46 -5.46 2.10 11.74
C PHE A 46 -6.14 0.78 12.08
N GLU A 47 -5.75 0.13 13.18
CA GLU A 47 -6.31 -1.15 13.60
C GLU A 47 -7.83 -1.08 13.83
N THR A 48 -8.31 0.00 14.45
CA THR A 48 -9.74 0.21 14.68
C THR A 48 -10.46 0.48 13.36
N VAL A 49 -9.89 1.35 12.51
CA VAL A 49 -10.51 1.71 11.23
C VAL A 49 -10.53 0.54 10.25
N ALA A 50 -9.49 -0.30 10.23
CA ALA A 50 -9.39 -1.46 9.36
C ALA A 50 -10.34 -2.61 9.76
N ALA A 51 -10.79 -2.63 11.01
CA ALA A 51 -11.80 -3.58 11.47
C ALA A 51 -13.20 -3.28 10.89
N GLU A 52 -13.51 -2.00 10.65
CA GLU A 52 -14.81 -1.51 10.17
C GLU A 52 -15.14 -2.00 8.75
N GLU A 53 -16.44 -2.15 8.46
CA GLU A 53 -16.90 -2.55 7.13
C GLU A 53 -16.66 -1.48 6.07
N GLU A 54 -16.67 -0.20 6.47
CA GLU A 54 -16.43 0.92 5.55
C GLU A 54 -15.02 0.88 4.93
N PHE A 55 -14.06 0.29 5.64
CA PHE A 55 -12.71 0.04 5.13
C PHE A 55 -12.75 -0.92 3.92
N LEU A 56 -13.61 -1.93 3.95
CA LEU A 56 -13.78 -2.86 2.83
C LEU A 56 -14.38 -2.19 1.59
N GLN A 57 -15.00 -1.02 1.73
CA GLN A 57 -15.57 -0.24 0.63
C GLN A 57 -14.56 0.71 -0.02
N LEU A 58 -13.32 0.79 0.50
CA LEU A 58 -12.29 1.65 -0.09
C LEU A 58 -11.96 1.25 -1.53
N ALA A 59 -11.80 2.25 -2.38
CA ALA A 59 -11.25 2.05 -3.71
C ALA A 59 -9.75 1.74 -3.62
N PRO A 60 -9.15 1.10 -4.65
CA PRO A 60 -7.74 0.72 -4.60
C PRO A 60 -6.79 1.89 -4.32
N HIS A 61 -6.98 3.02 -5.01
CA HIS A 61 -6.16 4.21 -4.83
C HIS A 61 -6.30 4.82 -3.42
N GLU A 62 -7.49 4.70 -2.80
CA GLU A 62 -7.73 5.16 -1.43
C GLU A 62 -6.97 4.29 -0.44
N LEU A 63 -7.06 2.97 -0.58
CA LEU A 63 -6.33 2.03 0.26
C LEU A 63 -4.83 2.26 0.17
N LEU A 64 -4.27 2.34 -1.05
CA LEU A 64 -2.84 2.58 -1.28
C LEU A 64 -2.36 3.88 -0.64
N ALA A 65 -3.18 4.94 -0.69
CA ALA A 65 -2.86 6.21 -0.05
C ALA A 65 -2.88 6.15 1.49
N LEU A 66 -3.64 5.22 2.08
CA LEU A 66 -3.65 4.97 3.52
C LEU A 66 -2.46 4.10 3.94
N ILE A 67 -2.28 2.92 3.33
CA ILE A 67 -1.26 1.95 3.75
C ILE A 67 0.16 2.32 3.29
N GLY A 68 0.28 3.04 2.17
CA GLY A 68 1.58 3.50 1.65
C GLY A 68 2.16 4.69 2.42
N GLY A 69 1.46 5.20 3.43
CA GLY A 69 1.94 6.29 4.26
C GLY A 69 3.04 5.84 5.25
N ASP A 70 4.16 6.58 5.27
CA ASP A 70 5.23 6.39 6.28
C ASP A 70 4.80 6.72 7.72
N THR A 71 3.62 7.33 7.88
CA THR A 71 3.03 7.70 9.16
C THR A 71 2.09 6.64 9.74
N LEU A 72 1.95 5.48 9.09
CA LEU A 72 1.06 4.41 9.56
C LEU A 72 1.51 3.89 10.95
N ASN A 73 0.75 4.21 11.99
CA ASN A 73 1.05 3.84 13.37
C ASN A 73 0.38 2.50 13.70
N VAL A 74 1.05 1.42 13.31
CA VAL A 74 0.64 0.05 13.61
C VAL A 74 1.64 -0.60 14.55
N GLU A 75 1.17 -1.29 15.58
CA GLU A 75 2.07 -2.02 16.48
C GLU A 75 2.69 -3.24 15.78
N LYS A 76 1.92 -3.84 14.86
CA LYS A 76 2.31 -5.02 14.10
C LYS A 76 1.94 -4.86 12.64
N GLU A 77 2.93 -5.04 11.77
CA GLU A 77 2.71 -5.08 10.32
C GLU A 77 1.76 -6.22 9.91
N GLU A 78 1.57 -7.23 10.78
CA GLU A 78 0.59 -8.31 10.63
C GLU A 78 -0.82 -7.76 10.39
N VAL A 79 -1.19 -6.68 11.09
CA VAL A 79 -2.52 -6.06 10.97
C VAL A 79 -2.70 -5.44 9.58
N VAL A 80 -1.65 -4.82 9.02
CA VAL A 80 -1.69 -4.24 7.67
C VAL A 80 -1.92 -5.34 6.65
N PHE A 81 -1.16 -6.44 6.76
CA PHE A 81 -1.28 -7.59 5.89
C PHE A 81 -2.69 -8.21 5.94
N GLU A 82 -3.21 -8.46 7.15
CA GLU A 82 -4.55 -9.03 7.34
C GLU A 82 -5.65 -8.11 6.78
N SER A 83 -5.50 -6.80 6.98
CA SER A 83 -6.44 -5.79 6.48
C SER A 83 -6.46 -5.73 4.95
N VAL A 84 -5.30 -5.76 4.31
CA VAL A 84 -5.19 -5.81 2.83
C VAL A 84 -5.79 -7.11 2.31
N MET A 85 -5.52 -8.25 2.95
CA MET A 85 -6.09 -9.54 2.53
C MET A 85 -7.60 -9.59 2.70
N LYS A 86 -8.14 -9.05 3.81
CA LYS A 86 -9.59 -8.91 4.03
C LYS A 86 -10.22 -8.04 2.94
N TRP A 87 -9.56 -6.92 2.59
CA TRP A 87 -10.00 -6.03 1.52
C TRP A 87 -9.99 -6.73 0.15
N VAL A 88 -8.93 -7.44 -0.22
CA VAL A 88 -8.90 -8.15 -1.52
C VAL A 88 -9.94 -9.27 -1.58
N ARG A 89 -10.16 -10.02 -0.49
CA ARG A 89 -11.16 -11.09 -0.43
C ARG A 89 -12.58 -10.60 -0.64
N SER A 90 -12.88 -9.35 -0.30
CA SER A 90 -14.20 -8.75 -0.50
C SER A 90 -14.58 -8.54 -1.98
N ASP A 91 -13.61 -8.35 -2.88
CA ASP A 91 -13.85 -8.28 -4.34
C ASP A 91 -12.60 -8.77 -5.09
N LYS A 92 -12.40 -10.09 -5.09
CA LYS A 92 -11.21 -10.72 -5.69
C LYS A 92 -11.03 -10.34 -7.16
N ALA A 93 -12.13 -10.24 -7.92
CA ALA A 93 -12.08 -10.02 -9.36
C ALA A 93 -11.54 -8.63 -9.73
N LYS A 94 -11.98 -7.58 -9.03
CA LYS A 94 -11.50 -6.21 -9.30
C LYS A 94 -10.20 -5.90 -8.58
N ARG A 95 -10.01 -6.45 -7.37
CA ARG A 95 -8.90 -6.07 -6.47
C ARG A 95 -7.64 -6.88 -6.69
N ALA A 96 -7.70 -8.03 -7.36
CA ALA A 96 -6.50 -8.81 -7.70
C ALA A 96 -5.46 -7.98 -8.48
N LYS A 97 -5.90 -7.10 -9.38
CA LYS A 97 -4.99 -6.21 -10.13
C LYS A 97 -4.25 -5.22 -9.24
N SER A 98 -4.94 -4.69 -8.24
CA SER A 98 -4.37 -3.71 -7.30
C SER A 98 -3.66 -4.36 -6.12
N LEU A 99 -3.80 -5.68 -5.94
CA LEU A 99 -3.10 -6.42 -4.90
C LEU A 99 -1.58 -6.30 -5.10
N GLY A 100 -1.08 -6.33 -6.33
CA GLY A 100 0.34 -6.15 -6.63
C GLY A 100 0.92 -4.86 -6.06
N GLU A 101 0.19 -3.75 -6.20
CA GLU A 101 0.57 -2.44 -5.66
C GLU A 101 0.41 -2.39 -4.13
N ALA A 102 -0.69 -2.94 -3.61
CA ALA A 102 -0.94 -2.97 -2.16
C ALA A 102 0.09 -3.82 -1.43
N PHE A 103 0.57 -4.89 -2.09
CA PHE A 103 1.64 -5.75 -1.59
C PHE A 103 2.95 -4.99 -1.45
N ASP A 104 3.30 -4.11 -2.40
CA ASP A 104 4.53 -3.31 -2.33
C ASP A 104 4.50 -2.26 -1.20
N CYS A 105 3.31 -1.87 -0.73
CA CYS A 105 3.16 -0.98 0.42
C CYS A 105 3.40 -1.68 1.77
N ILE A 106 3.29 -3.01 1.84
CA ILE A 106 3.45 -3.77 3.08
C ILE A 106 4.95 -3.87 3.42
N ARG A 107 5.32 -3.46 4.63
CA ARG A 107 6.71 -3.48 5.09
C ARG A 107 7.10 -4.87 5.59
N PHE A 108 7.22 -5.84 4.69
CA PHE A 108 7.51 -7.23 5.06
C PHE A 108 8.72 -7.39 5.99
N ARG A 109 9.75 -6.54 5.89
CA ARG A 109 10.90 -6.57 6.81
C ARG A 109 10.56 -6.42 8.30
N LEU A 110 9.41 -5.83 8.62
CA LEU A 110 8.91 -5.66 9.99
C LEU A 110 8.02 -6.82 10.45
N LEU A 111 7.66 -7.76 9.56
CA LEU A 111 6.90 -8.95 9.92
C LEU A 111 7.82 -10.00 10.57
N PRO A 112 7.34 -10.70 11.63
CA PRO A 112 8.05 -11.85 12.17
C PRO A 112 8.21 -12.96 11.11
N GLU A 113 9.41 -13.53 11.00
CA GLU A 113 9.72 -14.58 10.01
C GLU A 113 8.80 -15.81 10.15
N LYS A 114 8.38 -16.12 11.38
CA LYS A 114 7.41 -17.18 11.66
C LYS A 114 6.05 -16.87 11.03
N TYR A 115 5.54 -15.65 11.21
CA TYR A 115 4.26 -15.22 10.63
C TYR A 115 4.34 -15.21 9.10
N PHE A 116 5.44 -14.71 8.55
CA PHE A 116 5.68 -14.71 7.10
C PHE A 116 5.58 -16.12 6.49
N ARG A 117 6.27 -17.10 7.07
CA ARG A 117 6.24 -18.49 6.57
C ARG A 117 4.89 -19.17 6.78
N GLU A 118 4.24 -18.95 7.92
CA GLU A 118 3.01 -19.67 8.26
C GLU A 118 1.78 -19.08 7.57
N LYS A 119 1.67 -17.75 7.47
CA LYS A 119 0.49 -17.05 6.97
C LYS A 119 0.68 -16.48 5.57
N VAL A 120 1.76 -15.75 5.33
CA VAL A 120 1.97 -15.05 4.05
C VAL A 120 2.29 -16.04 2.94
N GLU A 121 3.26 -16.94 3.13
CA GLU A 121 3.61 -17.96 2.12
C GLU A 121 2.47 -18.95 1.85
N ASN A 122 1.57 -19.15 2.81
CA ASN A 122 0.46 -20.10 2.67
C ASN A 122 -0.84 -19.47 2.20
N ASP A 123 -0.91 -18.16 1.97
CA ASP A 123 -2.14 -17.50 1.54
C ASP A 123 -2.53 -17.89 0.12
N ASP A 124 -3.76 -18.38 -0.05
CA ASP A 124 -4.27 -18.82 -1.35
C ASP A 124 -4.31 -17.69 -2.38
N VAL A 125 -4.53 -16.45 -1.95
CA VAL A 125 -4.58 -15.29 -2.85
C VAL A 125 -3.19 -15.00 -3.42
N ILE A 126 -2.14 -15.15 -2.60
CA ILE A 126 -0.75 -14.98 -3.02
C ILE A 126 -0.33 -16.13 -3.93
N LYS A 127 -0.68 -17.38 -3.57
CA LYS A 127 -0.35 -18.56 -4.39
C LYS A 127 -1.02 -18.56 -5.76
N ALA A 128 -2.18 -17.93 -5.87
CA ALA A 128 -2.89 -17.80 -7.14
C ALA A 128 -2.21 -16.82 -8.12
N ASP A 129 -1.35 -15.92 -7.63
CA ASP A 129 -0.66 -14.92 -8.44
C ASP A 129 0.85 -15.22 -8.57
N PRO A 130 1.32 -15.65 -9.76
CA PRO A 130 2.72 -15.93 -10.00
C PRO A 130 3.66 -14.72 -9.80
N GLU A 131 3.16 -13.49 -9.97
CA GLU A 131 3.96 -12.28 -9.79
C GLU A 131 4.19 -11.99 -8.31
N LEU A 132 3.16 -12.17 -7.48
CA LEU A 132 3.28 -12.04 -6.03
C LEU A 132 4.21 -13.11 -5.45
N LEU A 133 4.17 -14.35 -5.96
CA LEU A 133 5.11 -15.40 -5.56
C LEU A 133 6.57 -15.04 -5.84
N LYS A 134 6.86 -14.41 -6.99
CA LYS A 134 8.21 -13.93 -7.30
C LYS A 134 8.64 -12.83 -6.33
N LYS A 135 7.76 -11.87 -6.03
CA LYS A 135 8.05 -10.82 -5.03
C LYS A 135 8.32 -11.42 -3.65
N LEU A 136 7.50 -12.39 -3.25
CA LEU A 136 7.63 -13.10 -1.98
C LEU A 136 8.97 -13.85 -1.86
N GLN A 137 9.42 -14.50 -2.94
CA GLN A 137 10.71 -15.18 -2.97
C GLN A 137 11.88 -14.21 -2.75
N VAL A 138 11.84 -13.03 -3.38
CA VAL A 138 12.87 -11.99 -3.18
C VAL A 138 12.88 -11.51 -1.71
N ILE A 139 11.69 -11.33 -1.12
CA ILE A 139 11.57 -10.94 0.29
C ILE A 139 12.13 -12.03 1.21
N LYS A 140 11.81 -13.30 0.93
CA LYS A 140 12.33 -14.47 1.67
C LYS A 140 13.86 -14.56 1.61
N ASP A 141 14.44 -14.35 0.43
CA ASP A 141 15.89 -14.35 0.26
C ASP A 141 16.54 -13.20 1.06
N ALA A 142 15.88 -12.04 1.11
CA ALA A 142 16.31 -10.90 1.93
C ALA A 142 16.24 -11.19 3.45
N PHE A 143 15.20 -11.90 3.92
CA PHE A 143 15.13 -12.40 5.32
C PHE A 143 16.27 -13.35 5.65
N GLY A 144 16.69 -14.19 4.69
CA GLY A 144 17.84 -15.09 4.81
C GLY A 144 19.20 -14.40 4.71
N GLY A 145 19.26 -13.07 4.64
CA GLY A 145 20.50 -12.29 4.54
C GLY A 145 21.15 -12.31 3.15
N LYS A 146 20.47 -12.85 2.12
CA LYS A 146 20.95 -12.83 0.74
C LYS A 146 20.41 -11.58 0.05
N LEU A 147 21.28 -10.60 -0.17
CA LEU A 147 20.95 -9.44 -1.00
C LEU A 147 20.68 -9.93 -2.44
N PRO A 148 19.63 -9.42 -3.12
CA PRO A 148 19.41 -9.74 -4.52
C PRO A 148 20.62 -9.25 -5.34
N GLU A 149 21.28 -10.16 -6.04
CA GLU A 149 22.37 -9.81 -6.95
C GLU A 149 21.83 -8.82 -8.00
N LYS A 150 22.43 -7.63 -8.05
CA LYS A 150 22.15 -6.65 -9.12
C LYS A 150 22.48 -7.35 -10.45
N LYS A 151 21.48 -7.50 -11.32
CA LYS A 151 21.70 -7.87 -12.73
C LYS A 151 22.81 -6.97 -13.31
N PRO A 152 23.79 -7.52 -14.04
CA PRO A 152 24.85 -6.70 -14.63
C PRO A 152 24.22 -5.69 -15.59
N LYS A 153 24.56 -4.40 -15.42
CA LYS A 153 24.26 -3.39 -16.45
C LYS A 153 25.05 -3.79 -17.70
N GLU A 154 24.35 -4.22 -18.76
CA GLU A 154 24.93 -4.30 -20.10
C GLU A 154 25.50 -2.92 -20.46
N LYS A 155 26.83 -2.86 -20.57
CA LYS A 155 27.53 -1.76 -21.20
C LYS A 155 27.15 -1.80 -22.67
N LYS A 156 26.40 -0.81 -23.16
CA LYS A 156 26.36 -0.53 -24.60
C LYS A 156 27.73 0.02 -24.98
N GLU A 157 28.57 -0.85 -25.57
CA GLU A 157 29.73 -0.41 -26.34
C GLU A 157 29.25 0.33 -27.59
N GLY A 158 29.88 1.47 -27.83
CA GLY A 158 29.57 2.33 -28.96
C GLY A 158 30.15 1.77 -30.25
N GLU A 159 29.40 1.94 -31.34
CA GLU A 159 29.92 1.81 -32.70
C GLU A 159 29.78 3.18 -33.35
N VAL A 160 30.90 3.89 -33.42
CA VAL A 160 31.10 5.06 -34.27
C VAL A 160 31.46 4.52 -35.65
N ASN A 161 30.57 4.66 -36.63
CA ASN A 161 30.95 4.58 -38.04
C ASN A 161 30.76 5.95 -38.67
N GLY A 162 31.89 6.58 -38.96
CA GLY A 162 31.95 7.76 -39.80
C GLY A 162 31.72 7.38 -41.26
N THR A 163 30.93 8.19 -41.94
CA THR A 163 30.91 8.28 -43.40
C THR A 163 31.55 9.61 -43.76
N GLU A 164 32.80 9.57 -44.21
CA GLU A 164 33.40 10.61 -45.04
C GLU A 164 32.80 10.45 -46.46
N GLU A 165 32.16 11.51 -46.94
CA GLU A 165 31.75 11.66 -48.33
C GLU A 165 32.93 12.27 -49.11
N ASP A 166 33.40 11.56 -50.13
CA ASP A 166 34.15 12.09 -51.27
C ASP A 166 33.20 12.15 -52.49
#